data_AF-A0A7C5BS45-F1
#
_entry.id   AF-A0A7C5BS45-F1
#
_cell.length_a   1.000
_cell.length_b   1.000
_cell.length_c   1.000
_cell.angle_alpha   90.00
_cell.angle_beta   90.00
_cell.angle_gamma   90.00
#
_symmetry.space_group_name_H-M   'P 1'
#
loop_
_entity.id
_entity.type
_entity.pdbx_description
1 polymer ?
#
loop_
_entity_poly.entity_id
_entity_poly.type
_entity_poly.pdbx_seq_one_letter_code
_entity_poly.pdbx_strand_id
1 'polypeptide(L)'
;MVAGFVLIAGVILVLVVAALWFAAAGLPKVLTCVVPLAPGLVMLGTFLLILTEFLLFLGGKDDRKAAKRDLGYLFPTLIVSGVLWYAAQKLLW
;
A
#
# COMPACT_ATOMS: atom_id res chain seq x y z
N MET A 1 -2.59 9.61 9.53
CA MET A 1 -2.81 8.28 10.17
C MET A 1 -4.02 7.51 9.62
N VAL A 2 -5.24 8.07 9.62
CA VAL A 2 -6.46 7.37 9.16
C VAL A 2 -6.35 6.91 7.70
N ALA A 3 -5.86 7.77 6.80
CA ALA A 3 -5.75 7.45 5.37
C ALA A 3 -4.83 6.25 5.07
N GLY A 4 -3.67 6.15 5.73
CA GLY A 4 -2.75 5.03 5.58
C GLY A 4 -3.34 3.71 6.10
N PHE A 5 -4.06 3.76 7.23
CA PHE A 5 -4.77 2.59 7.74
C PHE A 5 -5.88 2.14 6.80
N VAL A 6 -6.69 3.07 6.28
CA VAL A 6 -7.76 2.77 5.31
C VAL A 6 -7.18 2.14 4.05
N LEU A 7 -6.04 2.64 3.57
CA LEU A 7 -5.36 2.08 2.40
C LEU A 7 -4.92 0.63 2.65
N ILE A 8 -4.22 0.37 3.76
CA ILE A 8 -3.73 -0.98 4.09
C ILE A 8 -4.90 -1.95 4.32
N ALA A 9 -5.89 -1.55 5.13
CA ALA A 9 -7.05 -2.38 5.44
C ALA A 9 -7.90 -2.66 4.19
N GLY A 10 -8.08 -1.66 3.33
CA GLY A 10 -8.80 -1.81 2.06
C GLY A 10 -8.08 -2.78 1.12
N VAL A 11 -6.75 -2.66 0.96
CA VAL A 11 -5.97 -3.59 0.13
C VAL A 11 -6.06 -5.01 0.67
N ILE A 12 -5.89 -5.22 1.97
CA ILE A 12 -6.01 -6.55 2.60
C ILE A 12 -7.40 -7.14 2.36
N LEU A 13 -8.46 -6.35 2.56
CA LEU A 13 -9.84 -6.83 2.40
C LEU A 13 -10.12 -7.24 0.96
N VAL A 14 -9.70 -6.43 -0.02
CA VAL A 14 -9.84 -6.75 -1.45
C VAL A 14 -9.10 -8.04 -1.81
N LEU A 15 -7.89 -8.25 -1.27
CA LEU A 15 -7.11 -9.47 -1.52
C LEU A 15 -7.75 -10.70 -0.91
N VAL A 16 -8.28 -10.61 0.31
CA VAL A 16 -8.98 -11.73 0.95
C VAL A 16 -10.22 -12.11 0.14
N VAL A 17 -11.01 -11.13 -0.28
CA VAL A 17 -12.20 -11.37 -1.13
C VAL A 17 -11.80 -11.98 -2.47
N ALA A 18 -10.76 -11.46 -3.12
CA ALA A 18 -10.25 -11.99 -4.38
C ALA A 18 -9.72 -13.43 -4.20
N ALA A 19 -8.96 -13.70 -3.14
CA ALA A 19 -8.43 -15.02 -2.82
C ALA A 19 -9.55 -16.06 -2.63
N LEU A 20 -10.60 -15.72 -1.88
CA LEU A 20 -11.76 -16.58 -1.69
C LEU A 20 -12.49 -16.85 -3.02
N TRP A 21 -12.64 -15.83 -3.85
CA TRP A 21 -13.25 -15.97 -5.17
C TRP A 21 -12.45 -16.88 -6.11
N PHE A 22 -11.12 -16.70 -6.18
CA PHE A 22 -10.25 -17.54 -7.01
C PHE A 22 -10.14 -18.97 -6.48
N ALA A 23 -10.20 -19.17 -5.17
CA ALA A 23 -10.29 -20.50 -4.56
C ALA A 23 -11.60 -21.21 -4.94
N ALA A 24 -12.74 -20.50 -4.88
CA ALA A 24 -14.03 -21.03 -5.30
C ALA A 24 -14.10 -21.36 -6.80
N ALA A 25 -13.39 -20.59 -7.64
CA ALA A 25 -13.31 -20.80 -9.08
C ALA A 25 -12.32 -21.91 -9.50
N GLY A 26 -11.61 -22.54 -8.56
CA GLY A 26 -10.67 -23.63 -8.86
C GLY A 26 -9.39 -23.18 -9.59
N LEU A 27 -9.01 -21.90 -9.48
CA LEU A 27 -7.83 -21.32 -10.16
C LEU A 27 -6.74 -20.88 -9.15
N PRO A 28 -6.14 -21.81 -8.38
CA PRO A 28 -5.13 -21.46 -7.38
C PRO A 28 -3.84 -20.90 -7.99
N LYS A 29 -3.57 -21.14 -9.28
CA LYS A 29 -2.43 -20.55 -10.00
C LYS A 29 -2.55 -19.04 -10.22
N VAL A 30 -3.75 -18.47 -10.08
CA VAL A 30 -3.96 -17.02 -10.20
C VAL A 30 -3.62 -16.31 -8.89
N LEU A 31 -3.71 -17.01 -7.74
CA LEU A 31 -3.34 -16.47 -6.43
C LEU A 31 -1.87 -16.04 -6.38
N THR A 32 -0.94 -16.80 -6.98
CA THR A 32 0.48 -16.44 -7.06
C THR A 32 0.74 -15.15 -7.85
N CYS A 33 -0.17 -14.76 -8.76
CA CYS A 33 -0.11 -13.49 -9.47
C CYS A 33 -0.75 -12.33 -8.69
N VAL A 34 -1.66 -12.63 -7.76
CA VAL A 34 -2.38 -11.63 -6.95
C VAL A 34 -1.59 -11.24 -5.69
N VAL A 35 -0.82 -12.17 -5.11
CA VAL A 35 0.00 -11.92 -3.91
C VAL A 35 1.00 -10.75 -4.10
N PRO A 36 1.74 -10.62 -5.23
CA PRO A 36 2.61 -9.47 -5.45
C PRO A 36 1.86 -8.16 -5.69
N LEU A 37 0.61 -8.19 -6.16
CA LEU A 37 -0.16 -6.97 -6.40
C LEU A 37 -0.47 -6.23 -5.09
N ALA A 38 -0.57 -6.94 -3.98
CA ALA A 38 -0.82 -6.41 -2.66
C ALA A 38 0.20 -5.33 -2.21
N PRO A 39 1.50 -5.66 -2.05
CA PRO A 39 2.50 -4.66 -1.68
C PRO A 39 2.68 -3.59 -2.76
N GLY A 40 2.48 -3.92 -4.04
CA GLY A 40 2.53 -2.94 -5.14
C GLY A 40 1.44 -1.86 -5.03
N LEU A 41 0.20 -2.26 -4.75
CA LEU A 41 -0.92 -1.32 -4.55
C LEU A 41 -0.74 -0.49 -3.28
N VAL A 42 -0.25 -1.08 -2.18
CA VAL A 42 0.06 -0.32 -0.96
C VAL A 42 1.17 0.69 -1.23
N MET A 43 2.22 0.31 -1.96
CA MET A 43 3.32 1.20 -2.34
C MET A 43 2.82 2.37 -3.20
N LEU A 44 2.00 2.11 -4.22
CA LEU A 44 1.45 3.14 -5.09
C LEU A 44 0.52 4.09 -4.32
N GLY A 45 -0.34 3.54 -3.47
CA GLY A 45 -1.22 4.31 -2.60
C GLY A 45 -0.48 5.19 -1.59
N THR A 46 0.57 4.65 -0.95
CA THR A 46 1.42 5.43 -0.03
C THR A 46 2.22 6.50 -0.77
N PHE A 47 2.67 6.24 -2.00
CA PHE A 47 3.33 7.26 -2.83
C PHE A 47 2.40 8.43 -3.15
N LEU A 48 1.15 8.16 -3.53
CA LEU A 48 0.15 9.21 -3.75
C LEU A 48 -0.14 10.01 -2.48
N LEU A 49 -0.24 9.33 -1.33
CA LEU A 49 -0.41 10.02 -0.04
C LEU A 49 0.79 10.93 0.27
N ILE A 50 2.02 10.46 0.05
CA ILE A 50 3.22 11.28 0.21
C ILE A 50 3.15 12.53 -0.67
N LEU A 51 2.72 12.41 -1.93
CA LEU A 51 2.54 13.57 -2.81
C LEU A 51 1.51 14.56 -2.25
N THR A 52 0.40 14.07 -1.68
CA THR A 52 -0.58 14.96 -1.04
C THR A 52 -0.03 15.65 0.21
N GLU A 53 0.79 14.97 1.01
CA GLU A 53 1.46 15.57 2.17
C GLU A 53 2.50 16.64 1.73
N PHE A 54 3.15 16.45 0.58
CA PHE A 54 4.03 17.46 -0.02
C PHE A 54 3.27 18.73 -0.42
N LEU A 55 2.01 18.62 -0.83
CA LEU A 55 1.17 19.80 -1.11
C LEU A 55 0.80 20.53 0.19
N LEU A 56 0.54 19.80 1.28
CA LEU A 56 0.28 20.39 2.60
C LEU A 56 1.48 21.15 3.17
N PHE A 57 2.70 20.81 2.75
CA PHE A 57 3.90 21.58 3.07
C PHE A 57 3.87 23.03 2.57
N LEU A 58 3.10 23.31 1.52
CA LEU A 58 2.90 24.67 1.00
C LEU A 58 1.87 25.48 1.82
N GLY A 59 1.10 24.82 2.69
CA GLY A 59 0.09 25.41 3.55
C GLY A 59 0.62 26.13 4.79
N GLY A 60 -0.26 26.29 5.79
CA GLY A 60 0.01 26.97 7.06
C GLY A 60 1.00 26.23 7.95
N LYS A 61 1.40 26.87 9.07
CA LYS A 61 2.34 26.26 10.03
C LYS A 61 1.81 24.94 10.62
N ASP A 62 0.50 24.84 10.85
CA ASP A 62 -0.13 23.64 11.37
C ASP A 62 -0.18 22.51 10.34
N ASP A 63 -0.46 22.83 9.07
CA ASP A 63 -0.45 21.88 7.95
C ASP A 63 0.94 21.27 7.75
N ARG A 64 2.00 22.10 7.83
CA ARG A 64 3.40 21.63 7.72
C ARG A 64 3.78 20.70 8.86
N LYS A 65 3.25 20.92 10.07
CA LYS A 65 3.52 20.07 11.24
C LYS A 65 2.81 18.72 11.10
N ALA A 66 1.57 18.72 10.62
CA ALA A 66 0.84 17.50 10.29
C ALA A 66 1.56 16.70 9.20
N ALA A 67 1.93 17.36 8.10
CA ALA A 67 2.61 16.74 6.96
C ALA A 67 3.92 16.06 7.35
N LYS A 68 4.77 16.70 8.17
CA LYS A 68 6.01 16.09 8.69
C LYS A 68 5.75 14.82 9.47
N ARG A 69 4.73 14.83 10.33
CA ARG A 69 4.37 13.67 11.13
C ARG A 69 3.89 12.54 10.22
N ASP A 70 2.97 12.82 9.30
CA ASP A 70 2.38 11.81 8.42
C ASP A 70 3.40 11.25 7.42
N LEU A 71 4.31 12.08 6.87
CA LEU A 71 5.48 11.63 6.09
C LEU A 71 6.38 10.66 6.86
N GLY A 72 6.58 10.90 8.16
CA GLY A 72 7.42 10.04 9.01
C GLY A 72 6.95 8.59 9.09
N TYR A 73 5.66 8.32 8.88
CA TYR A 73 5.10 6.96 8.84
C TYR A 73 4.88 6.44 7.41
N LEU A 74 4.55 7.32 6.47
CA LEU A 74 4.36 6.93 5.07
C LEU A 74 5.66 6.48 4.42
N PHE A 75 6.79 7.11 4.74
CA PHE A 75 8.09 6.79 4.14
C PHE A 75 8.59 5.38 4.50
N PRO A 76 8.59 4.95 5.79
CA PRO A 76 8.86 3.55 6.14
C PRO A 76 7.88 2.57 5.49
N THR A 77 6.59 2.92 5.43
CA THR A 77 5.57 2.05 4.81
C THR A 77 5.84 1.84 3.32
N LEU A 78 6.26 2.88 2.61
CA LEU A 78 6.63 2.79 1.20
C LEU A 78 7.87 1.91 1.00
N ILE A 79 8.89 2.04 1.85
CA ILE A 79 10.10 1.20 1.79
C ILE A 79 9.76 -0.27 2.05
N VAL A 80 9.04 -0.55 3.14
CA VAL A 80 8.66 -1.93 3.50
C VAL A 80 7.80 -2.55 2.41
N SER A 81 6.83 -1.81 1.88
CA SER A 81 5.98 -2.29 0.78
C SER A 81 6.78 -2.52 -0.51
N GLY A 82 7.73 -1.65 -0.84
CA GLY A 82 8.61 -1.83 -1.99
C GLY A 82 9.52 -3.06 -1.87
N VAL A 83 10.08 -3.30 -0.68
CA VAL A 83 10.90 -4.50 -0.41
C VAL A 83 10.03 -5.76 -0.50
N LEU A 84 8.82 -5.75 0.06
CA LEU A 84 7.89 -6.88 -0.03
C LEU A 84 7.45 -7.15 -1.47
N TRP A 85 7.22 -6.11 -2.26
CA TRP A 85 6.88 -6.24 -3.67
C TRP A 85 8.03 -6.84 -4.47
N TYR A 86 9.25 -6.32 -4.28
CA TYR A 86 10.44 -6.84 -4.94
C TYR A 86 10.74 -8.29 -4.55
N ALA A 87 10.62 -8.63 -3.27
CA ALA A 87 10.77 -10.00 -2.78
C ALA A 87 9.69 -10.93 -3.36
N ALA A 88 8.43 -10.47 -3.42
CA ALA A 88 7.34 -11.22 -4.01
C ALA A 88 7.57 -11.48 -5.51
N GLN A 89 8.07 -10.49 -6.27
CA GLN A 89 8.44 -10.71 -7.67
C GLN A 89 9.56 -11.73 -7.81
N LYS A 90 10.60 -11.69 -6.97
CA LYS A 90 11.75 -12.61 -7.10
C LYS A 90 11.45 -14.05 -6.64
N LEU A 91 10.51 -14.24 -5.72
CA LEU A 91 10.22 -15.55 -5.12
C LEU A 91 9.02 -16.27 -5.76
N LEU A 92 8.07 -15.53 -6.35
CA LEU A 92 6.86 -16.11 -6.94
C LEU A 92 6.89 -16.17 -8.47
N TRP A 93 7.83 -15.47 -9.12
CA TRP A 93 8.03 -15.42 -10.59
C TRP A 93 9.51 -15.69 -10.90
#